data_AF-A0A7W4PXX9-F1
#
_entry.id   AF-A0A7W4PXX9-F1
#
_cell.length_a   1.000
_cell.length_b   1.000
_cell.length_c   1.000
_cell.angle_alpha   90.00
_cell.angle_beta   90.00
_cell.angle_gamma   90.00
#
_symmetry.space_group_name_H-M   'P 1'
#
loop_
_entity.id
_entity.type
_entity.pdbx_description
1 polymer ?
#
loop_
_entity_poly.entity_id
_entity_poly.type
_entity_poly.pdbx_seq_one_letter_code
_entity_poly.pdbx_strand_id
1 'polypeptide(L)' 'MRIEIMIDKEQKISQSTLDALESELYRNLRPLYPKTVIRIRKGSSNGVELTGLQLDEERKQVMKIMQKVWEDDSWLH' A
#
# COMPACT_ATOMS: atom_id res chain seq x y z
N MET A 1 1.38 -11.37 5.94
CA MET A 1 2.08 -10.32 5.17
C MET A 1 1.81 -8.97 5.81
N ARG A 2 2.84 -8.15 5.96
CA ARG A 2 2.70 -6.76 6.39
C ARG A 2 3.30 -5.84 5.34
N ILE A 3 2.60 -4.75 5.07
CA ILE A 3 2.98 -3.70 4.13
C ILE A 3 3.14 -2.41 4.92
N GLU A 4 4.35 -1.88 4.96
CA GLU A 4 4.61 -0.55 5.52
C GLU A 4 4.89 0.43 4.38
N ILE A 5 4.10 1.48 4.29
CA ILE A 5 4.24 2.55 3.29
C ILE A 5 4.68 3.80 4.03
N MET A 6 5.83 4.32 3.66
CA MET A 6 6.36 5.58 4.13
C MET A 6 6.15 6.62 3.04
N ILE A 7 5.49 7.72 3.38
CA ILE A 7 5.25 8.86 2.51
C ILE A 7 6.07 10.02 3.04
N ASP A 8 6.84 10.69 2.18
CA ASP A 8 7.56 11.89 2.57
C ASP A 8 6.58 12.92 3.14
N LYS A 9 6.87 13.42 4.34
CA LYS A 9 6.07 14.45 5.02
C LYS A 9 5.99 15.76 4.22
N GLU A 10 6.96 16.03 3.34
CA GLU A 10 6.96 17.21 2.47
C GLU A 10 5.88 17.09 1.38
N GLN A 11 5.45 15.86 1.05
CA GLN A 11 4.25 15.65 0.24
C GLN A 11 3.03 15.99 1.09
N LYS A 12 2.36 17.09 0.73
CA LYS A 12 1.17 17.62 1.38
C LYS A 12 -0.09 16.78 1.09
N ILE A 13 0.01 15.46 1.25
CA ILE A 13 -1.10 14.52 1.09
C ILE A 13 -1.96 14.59 2.36
N SER A 14 -3.26 14.77 2.17
CA SER A 14 -4.25 14.83 3.25
C SER A 14 -4.39 13.46 3.91
N GLN A 15 -4.82 13.44 5.18
CA GLN A 15 -5.07 12.17 5.86
C GLN A 15 -6.18 11.36 5.16
N SER A 16 -7.23 12.02 4.66
CA SER A 16 -8.32 11.37 3.94
C SER A 16 -7.85 10.62 2.70
N THR A 17 -6.90 11.19 1.94
CA THR A 17 -6.30 10.51 0.79
C THR A 17 -5.49 9.29 1.22
N LEU A 18 -4.76 9.35 2.34
CA LEU A 18 -4.03 8.18 2.87
C LEU A 18 -5.00 7.08 3.33
N ASP A 19 -6.10 7.45 3.99
CA ASP A 19 -7.10 6.51 4.47
C ASP A 19 -7.86 5.83 3.30
N ALA A 20 -8.12 6.59 2.22
CA ALA A 20 -8.70 6.07 0.99
C ALA A 20 -7.77 5.07 0.30
N LEU A 21 -6.48 5.40 0.18
CA LEU A 21 -5.45 4.51 -0.34
C LEU A 21 -5.37 3.21 0.48
N GLU A 22 -5.32 3.32 1.81
CA GLU A 22 -5.28 2.16 2.69
C GLU A 22 -6.50 1.25 2.47
N SER A 23 -7.69 1.85 2.37
CA SER A 23 -8.94 1.11 2.12
C SER A 23 -8.92 0.39 0.77
N GLU A 24 -8.44 1.05 -0.28
CA GLU A 24 -8.38 0.47 -1.62
C GLU A 24 -7.35 -0.65 -1.73
N LEU A 25 -6.19 -0.48 -1.09
CA LEU A 25 -5.20 -1.55 -0.99
C LEU A 25 -5.76 -2.76 -0.22
N TYR A 26 -6.51 -2.55 0.86
CA TYR A 26 -7.18 -3.66 1.55
C TYR A 26 -8.20 -4.36 0.68
N ARG A 27 -9.01 -3.64 -0.12
CA ARG A 27 -9.99 -4.23 -1.03
C ARG A 27 -9.34 -5.14 -2.07
N ASN A 28 -8.19 -4.74 -2.60
CA ASN A 28 -7.47 -5.49 -3.62
C ASN A 28 -6.62 -6.64 -3.03
N LEU A 29 -6.05 -6.47 -1.84
CA LEU A 29 -5.12 -7.45 -1.26
C LEU A 29 -5.79 -8.48 -0.34
N ARG A 30 -6.83 -8.12 0.43
CA ARG A 30 -7.47 -9.07 1.36
C ARG A 30 -8.10 -10.30 0.69
N PRO A 31 -8.68 -10.23 -0.52
CA PRO A 31 -9.21 -11.41 -1.20
C PRO A 31 -8.14 -12.48 -1.48
N LEU A 32 -6.90 -12.06 -1.73
CA LEU A 32 -5.77 -12.96 -2.03
C LEU A 32 -4.93 -13.26 -0.78
N TYR A 33 -4.82 -12.29 0.12
CA TYR A 33 -3.99 -12.33 1.32
C TYR A 33 -4.82 -11.85 2.54
N PRO A 34 -5.68 -12.71 3.12
CA PRO A 34 -6.65 -12.30 4.15
C PRO A 34 -6.03 -11.74 5.43
N LYS A 35 -4.81 -12.15 5.76
CA LYS A 35 -4.05 -11.72 6.95
C LYS A 35 -3.13 -10.52 6.68
N THR A 36 -3.42 -9.74 5.63
CA THR A 36 -2.64 -8.55 5.30
C THR A 36 -2.87 -7.45 6.32
N VAL A 37 -1.79 -6.84 6.77
CA VAL A 37 -1.82 -5.62 7.59
C VAL A 37 -1.06 -4.54 6.84
N ILE A 38 -1.73 -3.42 6.59
CA ILE A 38 -1.18 -2.26 5.91
C ILE A 38 -0.99 -1.16 6.94
N ARG A 39 0.12 -0.42 6.84
CA ARG A 39 0.35 0.75 7.66
C ARG A 39 0.98 1.85 6.82
N ILE A 40 0.30 2.99 6.73
CA ILE A 40 0.79 4.16 6.01
C ILE A 40 1.24 5.21 7.04
N ARG A 41 2.46 5.72 6.91
CA ARG A 41 3.02 6.74 7.81
C ARG A 41 3.75 7.83 7.04
N LYS A 42 3.74 9.03 7.60
CA LYS A 42 4.59 10.14 7.13
C LYS A 42 6.00 9.99 7.69
N GLY A 43 7.02 10.11 6.84
CA GLY A 43 8.43 9.96 7.18
C GLY A 43 9.30 10.98 6.46
N SER A 44 10.61 10.78 6.48
CA SER A 44 11.59 11.65 5.79
C SER A 44 11.75 11.35 4.31
N SER A 45 11.22 10.22 3.84
CA SER A 45 11.35 9.75 2.46
C SER A 45 10.22 8.80 2.10
N ASN A 46 10.00 8.63 0.79
CA ASN A 46 9.10 7.59 0.28
C ASN A 46 9.74 6.21 0.42
N GLY A 47 8.93 5.20 0.75
CA GLY A 47 9.37 3.82 0.80
C GLY A 47 8.21 2.85 0.93
N VAL A 48 8.41 1.62 0.46
CA VAL A 48 7.48 0.50 0.65
C VAL A 48 8.27 -0.69 1.15
N GLU A 49 7.84 -1.26 2.27
CA GLU A 49 8.45 -2.44 2.85
C GLU A 49 7.41 -3.57 2.94
N LEU A 50 7.76 -4.71 2.35
CA LEU A 50 6.94 -5.92 2.34
C LEU A 50 7.60 -7.01 3.18
N THR A 51 6.95 -7.39 4.28
CA THR A 51 7.42 -8.43 5.20
C THR A 51 6.44 -9.60 5.31
N GLY A 52 6.97 -10.79 5.62
CA GLY A 52 6.16 -12.00 5.75
C GLY A 52 5.67 -12.57 4.42
N LEU A 53 6.45 -12.37 3.35
CA LEU A 53 6.38 -13.11 2.08
C LEU A 53 7.65 -13.95 1.96
N GLN A 54 7.52 -15.22 1.61
CA GLN A 54 8.67 -16.13 1.50
C GLN A 54 9.14 -16.31 0.05
N LEU A 55 8.22 -16.15 -0.91
CA LEU A 55 8.49 -16.35 -2.33
C LEU A 55 8.60 -15.01 -3.06
N ASP A 56 9.63 -14.87 -3.90
CA ASP A 56 9.81 -13.67 -4.72
C ASP A 56 8.64 -13.43 -5.69
N GLU A 57 8.01 -14.49 -6.18
CA GLU A 57 6.84 -14.37 -7.06
C GLU A 57 5.62 -13.80 -6.34
N GLU A 58 5.40 -14.14 -5.06
CA GLU A 58 4.36 -13.51 -4.24
C GLU A 58 4.65 -12.02 -4.05
N ARG A 59 5.92 -11.67 -3.79
CA ARG A 59 6.35 -10.28 -3.66
C ARG A 59 6.10 -9.50 -4.95
N LYS A 60 6.45 -10.05 -6.11
CA LYS A 60 6.17 -9.43 -7.42
C LYS A 60 4.67 -9.25 -7.65
N GLN A 61 3.86 -10.26 -7.32
CA GLN A 61 2.41 -10.18 -7.48
C GLN A 61 1.80 -9.08 -6.59
N VAL A 62 2.21 -8.99 -5.33
CA VAL A 62 1.75 -7.96 -4.40
C VAL A 62 2.16 -6.57 -4.90
N MET A 63 3.41 -6.40 -5.32
CA MET A 63 3.88 -5.13 -5.89
C MET A 63 3.09 -4.72 -7.13
N LYS A 64 2.75 -5.67 -8.01
CA LYS A 64 1.94 -5.42 -9.20
C LYS A 64 0.52 -4.95 -8.84
N ILE A 65 -0.10 -5.53 -7.82
CA ILE A 65 -1.41 -5.09 -7.32
C ILE A 65 -1.33 -3.67 -6.77
N MET A 66 -0.30 -3.38 -5.95
CA MET A 66 -0.09 -2.05 -5.38
C MET A 66 0.12 -0.99 -6.46
N GLN A 67 0.93 -1.29 -7.48
CA GLN A 67 1.13 -0.40 -8.64
C GLN A 67 -0.18 -0.14 -9.37
N LYS A 68 -0.97 -1.19 -9.64
CA LYS A 68 -2.27 -1.04 -10.30
C LYS A 68 -3.22 -0.12 -9.51
N VAL A 69 -3.32 -0.29 -8.19
CA VAL A 69 -4.14 0.58 -7.34
C VAL A 69 -3.64 2.03 -7.40
N TRP A 70 -2.32 2.22 -7.38
CA TRP A 70 -1.73 3.55 -7.46
C TRP A 70 -1.98 4.23 -8.81
N GLU A 71 -2.03 3.49 -9.92
CA GLU A 71 -2.25 4.03 -11.27
C GLU A 71 -3.73 4.26 -11.61
N ASP A 72 -4.67 3.58 -10.93
CA ASP A 72 -6.09 3.61 -11.27
C ASP A 72 -6.78 4.93 -10.85
N ASP A 73 -6.21 5.71 -9.91
CA ASP A 73 -6.68 6.99 -9.36
C ASP A 73 -8.17 7.08 -8.93
N SER A 74 -8.96 6.03 -9.14
CA SER A 74 -10.42 5.92 -8.93
C SER A 74 -10.83 6.01 -7.46
N TRP A 75 -9.87 5.98 -6.54
CA TRP A 75 -10.06 6.07 -5.10
C TRP A 75 -9.76 7.48 -4.55
N LEU A 76 -9.32 8.43 -5.38
CA LEU A 76 -8.98 9.82 -4.99
C LEU A 76 -10.20 10.76 -4.85
N HIS A 77 -11.41 10.23 -4.68
CA HIS A 77 -12.66 10.99 -4.70
C HIS A 77 -13.11 11.49 -3.32
#